data_AF-A0A1M6S050-F1
#
_entry.id   AF-A0A1M6S050-F1
#
_cell.length_a   1.000
_cell.length_b   1.000
_cell.length_c   1.000
_cell.angle_alpha   90.00
_cell.angle_beta   90.00
_cell.angle_gamma   90.00
#
_symmetry.space_group_name_H-M   'P 1'
#
loop_
_entity.id
_entity.type
_entity.pdbx_description
1 polymer ?
#
loop_
_entity_poly.entity_id
_entity_poly.type
_entity_poly.pdbx_seq_one_letter_code
_entity_poly.pdbx_strand_id
1 'polypeptide(L)'
;MKRYNLLIVLLLLIFNVTTAQKKNSPAADFGTLKETKSKIESTVPIVIGHLQTIATKEGDNNILTNGKIALGKEYKKVEDEWRLYRGNMSSCILNNSSKKSKKCMEYHNRMFRDTMINYKNYITYLTKKNGYLGVEGDTKIDFKPAEMATKLSDAYFNASDAAGRMKGNQKKEFLDQTNAEDYKLRPYAEIAQ
;
A
#
# COMPACT_ATOMS: atom_id res chain seq x y z
N MET A 1 31.17 -16.66 -23.89
CA MET A 1 30.66 -15.81 -22.80
C MET A 1 30.00 -16.68 -21.73
N LYS A 2 30.17 -16.28 -20.46
CA LYS A 2 30.15 -17.11 -19.23
C LYS A 2 28.78 -17.74 -18.90
N ARG A 3 28.57 -19.02 -19.24
CA ARG A 3 27.40 -19.82 -18.80
C ARG A 3 27.41 -20.14 -17.28
N TYR A 4 28.56 -19.99 -16.63
CA TYR A 4 28.73 -20.27 -15.19
C TYR A 4 28.25 -19.14 -14.26
N ASN A 5 27.98 -17.94 -14.78
CA ASN A 5 27.52 -16.82 -13.96
C ASN A 5 26.03 -16.92 -13.58
N LEU A 6 25.18 -17.46 -14.47
CA LEU A 6 23.74 -17.54 -14.23
C LEU A 6 23.42 -18.53 -13.10
N LEU A 7 24.14 -19.65 -13.06
CA LEU A 7 23.98 -20.72 -12.08
C LEU A 7 24.43 -20.27 -10.68
N ILE A 8 25.52 -19.50 -10.59
CA ILE A 8 26.00 -18.91 -9.32
C ILE A 8 25.01 -17.86 -8.81
N VAL A 9 24.45 -17.01 -9.68
CA VAL A 9 23.41 -16.04 -9.30
C VAL A 9 22.13 -16.75 -8.84
N LEU A 10 21.71 -17.82 -9.52
CA LEU A 10 20.57 -18.65 -9.10
C LEU A 10 20.83 -19.35 -7.77
N LEU A 11 22.02 -19.93 -7.56
CA LEU A 11 22.40 -20.56 -6.30
C LEU A 11 22.42 -19.54 -5.15
N LEU A 12 22.99 -18.35 -5.35
CA LEU A 12 22.96 -17.27 -4.36
C LEU A 12 21.54 -16.82 -4.01
N LEU A 13 20.64 -16.74 -5.00
CA LEU A 13 19.22 -16.47 -4.78
C LEU A 13 18.55 -17.57 -3.93
N ILE A 14 18.83 -18.85 -4.22
CA ILE A 14 18.24 -19.99 -3.48
C ILE A 14 18.77 -20.06 -2.03
N PHE A 15 20.05 -19.76 -1.79
CA PHE A 15 20.63 -19.72 -0.44
C PHE A 15 20.10 -18.55 0.41
N ASN A 16 19.79 -17.40 -0.20
CA ASN A 16 19.18 -16.27 0.50
C ASN A 16 17.70 -16.53 0.87
N VAL A 17 16.96 -17.28 0.05
CA VAL A 17 15.54 -17.60 0.31
C VAL A 17 15.41 -18.71 1.38
N THR A 18 16.27 -19.72 1.35
CA THR A 18 16.17 -20.88 2.26
C THR A 18 16.63 -20.59 3.69
N THR A 19 17.56 -19.65 3.90
CA THR A 19 18.06 -19.29 5.24
C THR A 19 17.08 -18.41 6.05
N ALA A 20 16.09 -17.80 5.38
CA ALA A 20 15.07 -16.95 5.99
C ALA A 20 13.87 -17.74 6.57
N GLN A 21 13.53 -18.91 6.01
CA GLN A 21 12.35 -19.68 6.44
C GLN A 21 12.64 -20.56 7.66
N LYS A 22 11.84 -20.40 8.73
CA LYS A 22 11.77 -21.42 9.80
C LYS A 22 10.91 -22.54 9.25
N LYS A 23 11.22 -23.77 9.61
CA LYS A 23 10.19 -24.82 9.66
C LYS A 23 9.04 -24.27 10.53
N ASN A 24 7.87 -24.04 9.93
CA ASN A 24 6.64 -23.49 10.54
C ASN A 24 6.55 -21.97 10.77
N SER A 25 7.36 -21.12 10.13
CA SER A 25 7.12 -19.66 10.11
C SER A 25 6.62 -19.22 8.73
N PRO A 26 5.58 -18.37 8.64
CA PRO A 26 5.12 -17.82 7.35
C PRO A 26 6.26 -17.06 6.66
N ALA A 27 6.32 -17.14 5.33
CA ALA A 27 7.22 -16.31 4.54
C ALA A 27 6.79 -14.84 4.63
N ALA A 28 7.74 -13.92 4.46
CA ALA A 28 7.41 -12.51 4.25
C ALA A 28 6.70 -12.36 2.90
N ASP A 29 5.40 -12.09 2.92
CA ASP A 29 4.59 -11.91 1.72
C ASP A 29 4.50 -10.42 1.34
N PHE A 30 5.47 -9.95 0.56
CA PHE A 30 5.43 -8.60 -0.02
C PHE A 30 4.39 -8.46 -1.14
N GLY A 31 3.70 -9.53 -1.55
CA GLY A 31 2.54 -9.47 -2.42
C GLY A 31 1.40 -8.63 -1.84
N THR A 32 1.28 -8.59 -0.51
CA THR A 32 0.32 -7.72 0.21
C THR A 32 0.56 -6.23 -0.07
N LEU A 33 1.80 -5.80 -0.32
CA LEU A 33 2.09 -4.41 -0.73
C LEU A 33 1.46 -4.09 -2.10
N LYS A 34 1.55 -5.04 -3.04
CA LYS A 34 0.96 -4.92 -4.38
C LYS A 34 -0.56 -4.96 -4.34
N GLU A 35 -1.15 -5.82 -3.52
CA GLU A 35 -2.61 -5.86 -3.30
C GLU A 35 -3.10 -4.52 -2.75
N THR A 36 -2.45 -4.02 -1.69
CA THR A 36 -2.83 -2.75 -1.04
C THR A 36 -2.72 -1.57 -2.02
N LYS A 37 -1.58 -1.46 -2.73
CA LYS A 37 -1.40 -0.48 -3.81
C LYS A 37 -2.56 -0.53 -4.81
N SER A 38 -2.87 -1.72 -5.32
CA SER A 38 -3.91 -1.90 -6.34
C SER A 38 -5.29 -1.48 -5.83
N LYS A 39 -5.61 -1.78 -4.57
CA LYS A 39 -6.87 -1.38 -3.92
C LYS A 39 -6.98 0.11 -3.67
N ILE A 40 -5.87 0.80 -3.35
CA ILE A 40 -5.85 2.26 -3.23
C ILE A 40 -6.08 2.89 -4.62
N GLU A 41 -5.30 2.47 -5.62
CA GLU A 41 -5.36 3.05 -6.97
C GLU A 41 -6.71 2.82 -7.65
N SER A 42 -7.37 1.69 -7.44
CA SER A 42 -8.67 1.39 -8.06
C SER A 42 -9.80 2.30 -7.57
N THR A 43 -9.66 2.94 -6.41
CA THR A 43 -10.66 3.89 -5.90
C THR A 43 -10.79 5.13 -6.78
N VAL A 44 -9.70 5.61 -7.38
CA VAL A 44 -9.66 6.86 -8.16
C VAL A 44 -10.59 6.82 -9.37
N PRO A 45 -10.46 5.88 -10.33
CA PRO A 45 -11.34 5.84 -11.50
C PRO A 45 -12.80 5.61 -11.13
N ILE A 46 -13.07 4.87 -10.04
CA ILE A 46 -14.43 4.64 -9.55
C ILE A 46 -15.07 5.96 -9.10
N VAL A 47 -14.37 6.75 -8.29
CA VAL A 47 -14.90 8.04 -7.82
C VAL A 47 -15.05 9.03 -8.97
N ILE A 48 -14.11 9.05 -9.92
CA ILE A 48 -14.21 9.91 -11.11
C ILE A 48 -15.42 9.54 -11.96
N GLY A 49 -15.67 8.24 -12.20
CA GLY A 49 -16.85 7.78 -12.90
C GLY A 49 -18.15 8.20 -12.19
N HIS A 50 -18.15 8.18 -10.86
CA HIS A 50 -19.27 8.68 -10.06
C HIS A 50 -19.49 10.19 -10.27
N LEU A 51 -18.43 11.00 -10.14
CA LEU A 51 -18.48 12.44 -10.36
C LEU A 51 -18.93 12.80 -11.78
N GLN A 52 -18.49 12.05 -12.79
CA GLN A 52 -18.91 12.25 -14.19
C GLN A 52 -20.41 11.99 -14.37
N THR A 53 -20.93 10.93 -13.75
CA THR A 53 -22.35 10.58 -13.80
C THR A 53 -23.21 11.71 -13.22
N ILE A 54 -22.78 12.29 -12.10
CA ILE A 54 -23.47 13.43 -11.48
C ILE A 54 -23.37 14.68 -12.34
N ALA A 55 -22.17 15.03 -12.80
CA ALA A 55 -21.97 16.21 -13.62
C ALA A 55 -22.87 16.20 -14.87
N THR A 56 -23.02 15.03 -15.49
CA THR A 56 -23.95 14.85 -16.62
C THR A 56 -25.41 15.00 -16.20
N LYS A 57 -25.82 14.40 -15.07
CA LYS A 57 -27.20 14.47 -14.57
C LYS A 57 -27.62 15.91 -14.21
N GLU A 58 -26.75 16.64 -13.54
CA GLU A 58 -27.00 18.01 -13.08
C GLU A 58 -26.71 19.06 -14.17
N GLY A 59 -26.08 18.67 -15.28
CA GLY A 59 -25.65 19.59 -16.33
C GLY A 59 -24.54 20.56 -15.89
N ASP A 60 -23.80 20.26 -14.81
CA ASP A 60 -22.75 21.10 -14.24
C ASP A 60 -21.39 20.39 -14.22
N ASN A 61 -20.53 20.73 -15.18
CA ASN A 61 -19.18 20.19 -15.27
C ASN A 61 -18.22 20.67 -14.17
N ASN A 62 -18.60 21.70 -13.39
CA ASN A 62 -17.80 22.12 -12.24
C ASN A 62 -17.78 21.05 -11.14
N ILE A 63 -18.82 20.22 -11.05
CA ILE A 63 -18.87 19.09 -10.10
C ILE A 63 -17.70 18.13 -10.36
N LEU A 64 -17.49 17.75 -11.63
CA LEU A 64 -16.39 16.87 -12.02
C LEU A 64 -15.04 17.54 -11.79
N THR A 65 -14.90 18.79 -12.22
CA THR A 65 -13.64 19.54 -12.12
C THR A 65 -13.20 19.72 -10.66
N ASN A 66 -14.09 20.23 -9.81
CA ASN A 66 -13.82 20.45 -8.39
C ASN A 66 -13.66 19.12 -7.64
N GLY A 67 -14.45 18.11 -8.00
CA GLY A 67 -14.37 16.77 -7.45
C GLY A 67 -13.02 16.10 -7.73
N LYS A 68 -12.49 16.20 -8.96
CA LYS A 68 -11.14 15.71 -9.30
C LYS A 68 -10.06 16.42 -8.47
N ILE A 69 -10.15 17.75 -8.33
CA ILE A 69 -9.19 18.51 -7.52
C ILE A 69 -9.21 18.07 -6.06
N ALA A 70 -10.40 17.93 -5.47
CA ALA A 70 -10.54 17.52 -4.07
C ALA A 70 -10.08 16.06 -3.87
N LEU A 71 -10.44 15.14 -4.77
CA LEU A 71 -9.99 13.75 -4.74
C LEU A 71 -8.47 13.65 -4.84
N GLY A 72 -7.84 14.44 -5.71
CA GLY A 72 -6.39 14.48 -5.83
C GLY A 72 -5.69 14.89 -4.54
N LYS A 73 -6.25 15.85 -3.79
CA LYS A 73 -5.72 16.27 -2.47
C LYS A 73 -5.78 15.14 -1.44
N GLU A 74 -6.90 14.42 -1.39
CA GLU A 74 -7.05 13.30 -0.44
C GLU A 74 -6.21 12.08 -0.83
N TYR A 75 -6.11 11.79 -2.14
CA TYR A 75 -5.23 10.74 -2.65
C TYR A 75 -3.76 11.03 -2.31
N LYS A 76 -3.31 12.28 -2.47
CA LYS A 76 -1.94 12.70 -2.17
C LYS A 76 -1.53 12.42 -0.72
N LYS A 77 -2.46 12.58 0.24
CA LYS A 77 -2.21 12.24 1.65
C LYS A 77 -1.94 10.74 1.83
N VAL A 78 -2.71 9.90 1.15
CA VAL A 78 -2.49 8.43 1.16
C VAL A 78 -1.18 8.08 0.47
N GLU A 79 -0.87 8.73 -0.66
CA GLU A 79 0.39 8.55 -1.39
C GLU A 79 1.61 8.85 -0.52
N ASP A 80 1.59 9.99 0.18
CA ASP A 80 2.66 10.39 1.08
C ASP A 80 2.81 9.44 2.26
N GLU A 81 1.71 9.12 2.94
CA GLU A 81 1.75 8.21 4.08
C GLU A 81 2.14 6.79 3.65
N TRP A 82 1.74 6.32 2.47
CA TRP A 82 2.16 5.02 1.95
C TRP A 82 3.68 4.95 1.71
N ARG A 83 4.26 6.01 1.17
CA ARG A 83 5.72 6.12 1.00
C ARG A 83 6.42 6.10 2.36
N LEU A 84 5.92 6.89 3.32
CA LEU A 84 6.47 6.93 4.68
C LEU A 84 6.34 5.59 5.38
N TYR A 85 5.17 4.95 5.30
CA TYR A 85 4.88 3.66 5.88
C TYR A 85 5.92 2.62 5.47
N ARG A 86 6.13 2.41 4.16
CA ARG A 86 7.09 1.39 3.68
C ARG A 86 8.52 1.65 4.15
N GLY A 87 8.98 2.90 4.08
CA GLY A 87 10.31 3.29 4.56
C GLY A 87 10.46 3.11 6.07
N ASN A 88 9.44 3.54 6.83
CA ASN A 88 9.44 3.46 8.29
C ASN A 88 9.38 2.02 8.79
N MET A 89 8.58 1.15 8.19
CA MET A 89 8.51 -0.26 8.58
C MET A 89 9.87 -0.95 8.38
N SER A 90 10.54 -0.72 7.25
CA SER A 90 11.90 -1.22 7.02
C SER A 90 12.91 -0.65 8.02
N SER A 91 12.86 0.66 8.29
CA SER A 91 13.70 1.33 9.28
C SER A 91 13.48 0.78 10.71
N CYS A 92 12.22 0.54 11.09
CA CYS A 92 11.87 -0.06 12.37
C CYS A 92 12.57 -1.40 12.56
N ILE A 93 12.57 -2.25 11.52
CA ILE A 93 13.19 -3.59 11.56
C ILE A 93 14.72 -3.49 11.57
N LEU A 94 15.29 -2.57 10.79
CA LEU A 94 16.75 -2.41 10.69
C LEU A 94 17.38 -1.88 11.97
N ASN A 95 16.78 -0.85 12.56
CA ASN A 95 17.44 0.00 13.55
C ASN A 95 17.09 -0.33 15.01
N ASN A 96 16.18 -1.29 15.25
CA ASN A 96 15.70 -1.60 16.59
C ASN A 96 15.90 -3.07 16.97
N SER A 97 15.94 -3.33 18.29
CA SER A 97 15.77 -4.69 18.81
C SER A 97 14.37 -5.22 18.49
N SER A 98 14.18 -6.54 18.45
CA SER A 98 12.89 -7.17 18.10
C SER A 98 11.68 -6.56 18.84
N LYS A 99 11.77 -6.38 20.18
CA LYS A 99 10.70 -5.77 20.98
C LYS A 99 10.43 -4.30 20.60
N LYS A 100 11.47 -3.52 20.30
CA LYS A 100 11.34 -2.11 19.90
C LYS A 100 10.83 -1.99 18.46
N SER A 101 11.30 -2.85 17.56
CA SER A 101 10.83 -2.97 16.17
C SER A 101 9.32 -3.21 16.13
N LYS A 102 8.81 -4.15 16.93
CA LYS A 102 7.37 -4.42 17.01
C LYS A 102 6.54 -3.19 17.38
N LYS A 103 6.90 -2.47 18.43
CA LYS A 103 6.20 -1.24 18.84
C LYS A 103 6.28 -0.14 17.77
N CYS A 104 7.44 0.00 17.13
CA CYS A 104 7.66 0.96 16.04
C CYS A 104 6.76 0.64 14.84
N MET A 105 6.69 -0.63 14.44
CA MET A 105 5.82 -1.10 13.35
C MET A 105 4.33 -0.91 13.68
N GLU A 106 3.89 -1.24 14.89
CA GLU A 106 2.51 -1.02 15.34
C GLU A 106 2.10 0.45 15.28
N TYR A 107 3.02 1.36 15.63
CA TYR A 107 2.79 2.80 15.55
C TYR A 107 2.58 3.26 14.11
N HIS A 108 3.48 2.92 13.19
CA HIS A 108 3.34 3.33 11.79
C HIS A 108 2.17 2.63 11.08
N ASN A 109 1.84 1.40 11.45
CA ASN A 109 0.66 0.73 10.93
C ASN A 109 -0.64 1.42 11.34
N ARG A 110 -0.70 1.97 12.56
CA ARG A 110 -1.83 2.77 13.01
C ARG A 110 -1.97 4.07 12.21
N MET A 111 -0.87 4.81 12.02
CA MET A 111 -0.88 6.05 11.24
C MET A 111 -1.37 5.82 9.80
N PHE A 112 -0.85 4.79 9.15
CA PHE A 112 -1.28 4.45 7.80
C PHE A 112 -2.73 4.00 7.75
N ARG A 113 -3.17 3.16 8.71
CA ARG A 113 -4.58 2.76 8.84
C ARG A 113 -5.51 3.96 8.99
N ASP A 114 -5.17 4.90 9.85
CA ASP A 114 -6.00 6.09 10.11
C ASP A 114 -6.09 6.97 8.86
N THR A 115 -4.98 7.13 8.13
CA THR A 115 -4.95 7.83 6.83
C THR A 115 -5.86 7.15 5.80
N MET A 116 -5.81 5.82 5.70
CA MET A 116 -6.71 5.07 4.83
C MET A 116 -8.18 5.15 5.27
N ILE A 117 -8.47 5.20 6.57
CA ILE A 117 -9.83 5.40 7.08
C ILE A 117 -10.36 6.77 6.67
N ASN A 118 -9.56 7.83 6.85
CA ASN A 118 -9.94 9.19 6.44
C ASN A 118 -10.23 9.26 4.93
N TYR A 119 -9.37 8.63 4.13
CA TYR A 119 -9.58 8.54 2.68
C TYR A 119 -10.86 7.77 2.32
N LYS A 120 -11.12 6.63 2.97
CA LYS A 120 -12.35 5.87 2.79
C LYS A 120 -13.58 6.69 3.15
N ASN A 121 -13.53 7.44 4.25
CA ASN A 121 -14.64 8.26 4.71
C ASN A 121 -14.96 9.35 3.70
N TYR A 122 -13.92 10.02 3.17
CA TYR A 122 -14.07 11.00 2.09
C TYR A 122 -14.71 10.38 0.84
N ILE A 123 -14.19 9.25 0.37
CA ILE A 123 -14.75 8.55 -0.79
C ILE A 123 -16.22 8.17 -0.54
N THR A 124 -16.50 7.58 0.61
CA THR A 124 -17.85 7.14 0.99
C THR A 124 -18.81 8.32 1.04
N TYR A 125 -18.36 9.46 1.56
CA TYR A 125 -19.16 10.69 1.57
C TYR A 125 -19.53 11.15 0.16
N LEU A 126 -18.61 11.04 -0.80
CA LEU A 126 -18.86 11.37 -2.20
C LEU A 126 -19.76 10.37 -2.93
N THR A 127 -19.65 9.07 -2.62
CA THR A 127 -20.24 8.00 -3.45
C THR A 127 -21.46 7.29 -2.85
N LYS A 128 -21.94 7.72 -1.68
CA LYS A 128 -23.10 7.09 -1.01
C LYS A 128 -24.40 7.39 -1.75
N LYS A 129 -25.32 6.41 -1.80
CA LYS A 129 -26.70 6.61 -2.26
C LYS A 129 -27.38 7.74 -1.49
N ASN A 130 -27.96 8.72 -2.20
CA ASN A 130 -28.49 9.97 -1.62
C ASN A 130 -27.48 10.77 -0.79
N GLY A 131 -26.17 10.62 -1.05
CA GLY A 131 -25.13 11.52 -0.57
C GLY A 131 -25.27 12.92 -1.18
N TYR A 132 -24.27 13.79 -0.98
CA TYR A 132 -24.31 15.22 -1.37
C TYR A 132 -24.76 15.49 -2.83
N LEU A 133 -24.65 14.48 -3.70
CA LEU A 133 -24.87 14.57 -5.13
C LEU A 133 -26.03 13.68 -5.66
N GLY A 134 -26.86 13.11 -4.78
CA GLY A 134 -28.20 12.63 -5.15
C GLY A 134 -28.29 11.55 -6.26
N VAL A 135 -27.42 10.54 -6.25
CA VAL A 135 -27.41 9.45 -7.25
C VAL A 135 -28.10 8.20 -6.74
N GLU A 136 -28.76 7.47 -7.66
CA GLU A 136 -29.30 6.15 -7.40
C GLU A 136 -28.20 5.08 -7.48
N GLY A 137 -27.90 4.46 -6.33
CA GLY A 137 -27.03 3.28 -6.24
C GLY A 137 -25.84 3.46 -5.29
N ASP A 138 -25.53 2.41 -4.53
CA ASP A 138 -24.31 2.38 -3.71
C ASP A 138 -23.13 1.93 -4.59
N THR A 139 -22.14 2.80 -4.76
CA THR A 139 -20.89 2.41 -5.42
C THR A 139 -20.12 1.49 -4.47
N LYS A 140 -20.06 0.20 -4.78
CA LYS A 140 -19.29 -0.77 -3.99
C LYS A 140 -17.80 -0.60 -4.26
N ILE A 141 -17.06 -0.20 -3.24
CA ILE A 141 -15.61 -0.01 -3.32
C ILE A 141 -14.95 -1.05 -2.42
N ASP A 142 -14.12 -1.93 -3.00
CA ASP A 142 -13.33 -2.91 -2.25
C ASP A 142 -12.09 -2.26 -1.61
N PHE A 143 -12.36 -1.33 -0.70
CA PHE A 143 -11.36 -0.61 0.07
C PHE A 143 -11.66 -0.78 1.56
N LYS A 144 -10.88 -1.64 2.22
CA LYS A 144 -11.10 -2.06 3.62
C LYS A 144 -9.85 -1.77 4.46
N PRO A 145 -9.68 -0.52 4.95
CA PRO A 145 -8.49 -0.07 5.67
C PRO A 145 -8.05 -0.98 6.82
N ALA A 146 -9.00 -1.49 7.62
CA ALA A 146 -8.68 -2.37 8.73
C ALA A 146 -8.11 -3.72 8.28
N GLU A 147 -8.72 -4.37 7.28
CA GLU A 147 -8.25 -5.64 6.73
C GLU A 147 -6.85 -5.48 6.10
N MET A 148 -6.68 -4.43 5.30
CA MET A 148 -5.42 -4.12 4.63
C MET A 148 -4.31 -3.82 5.63
N ALA A 149 -4.57 -3.01 6.65
CA ALA A 149 -3.61 -2.70 7.70
C ALA A 149 -3.21 -3.95 8.51
N THR A 150 -4.14 -4.87 8.76
CA THR A 150 -3.82 -6.16 9.42
C THR A 150 -2.88 -6.98 8.54
N LYS A 151 -3.24 -7.22 7.27
CA LYS A 151 -2.41 -7.99 6.33
C LYS A 151 -1.02 -7.41 6.17
N LEU A 152 -0.91 -6.08 6.04
CA LEU A 152 0.38 -5.39 5.93
C LEU A 152 1.21 -5.54 7.21
N SER A 153 0.58 -5.38 8.37
CA SER A 153 1.24 -5.59 9.66
C SER A 153 1.80 -7.00 9.77
N ASP A 154 1.03 -8.02 9.39
CA ASP A 154 1.45 -9.41 9.41
C ASP A 154 2.62 -9.66 8.45
N ALA A 155 2.56 -9.11 7.24
CA ALA A 155 3.64 -9.19 6.26
C ALA A 155 4.96 -8.62 6.81
N TYR A 156 4.92 -7.44 7.45
CA TYR A 156 6.11 -6.84 8.05
C TYR A 156 6.58 -7.53 9.33
N PHE A 157 5.68 -8.11 10.14
CA PHE A 157 6.09 -8.94 11.27
C PHE A 157 6.84 -10.19 10.80
N ASN A 158 6.32 -10.87 9.77
CA ASN A 158 6.99 -12.00 9.15
C ASN A 158 8.33 -11.59 8.52
N ALA A 159 8.38 -10.41 7.89
CA ALA A 159 9.62 -9.84 7.37
C ALA A 159 10.63 -9.54 8.48
N SER A 160 10.19 -9.02 9.63
CA SER A 160 11.05 -8.79 10.80
C SER A 160 11.66 -10.08 11.33
N ASP A 161 10.87 -11.15 11.42
CA ASP A 161 11.32 -12.46 11.89
C ASP A 161 12.29 -13.15 10.90
N ALA A 162 12.08 -12.96 9.61
CA ALA A 162 12.99 -13.41 8.55
C ALA A 162 14.31 -12.60 8.59
N ALA A 163 14.20 -11.27 8.63
CA ALA A 163 15.31 -10.33 8.69
C ALA A 163 16.22 -10.55 9.91
N GLY A 164 15.66 -11.01 11.04
CA GLY A 164 16.43 -11.35 12.24
C GLY A 164 17.43 -12.51 12.06
N ARG A 165 17.33 -13.27 10.96
CA ARG A 165 18.20 -14.42 10.65
C ARG A 165 19.25 -14.11 9.59
N MET A 166 19.07 -12.99 8.90
CA MET A 166 19.97 -12.50 7.85
C MET A 166 21.17 -11.82 8.49
N LYS A 167 22.34 -11.92 7.85
CA LYS A 167 23.58 -11.34 8.35
C LYS A 167 24.02 -10.17 7.47
N GLY A 168 24.58 -9.14 8.10
CA GLY A 168 25.17 -7.99 7.40
C GLY A 168 24.19 -7.34 6.42
N ASN A 169 24.66 -7.10 5.19
CA ASN A 169 23.91 -6.36 4.17
C ASN A 169 22.68 -7.11 3.63
N GLN A 170 22.60 -8.44 3.77
CA GLN A 170 21.45 -9.23 3.32
C GLN A 170 20.14 -8.73 3.94
N LYS A 171 20.19 -8.34 5.24
CA LYS A 171 19.04 -7.79 5.95
C LYS A 171 18.52 -6.51 5.30
N LYS A 172 19.45 -5.63 4.94
CA LYS A 172 19.15 -4.35 4.30
C LYS A 172 18.60 -4.57 2.90
N GLU A 173 19.28 -5.36 2.07
CA GLU A 173 18.85 -5.69 0.71
C GLU A 173 17.47 -6.35 0.67
N PHE A 174 17.17 -7.23 1.63
CA PHE A 174 15.86 -7.86 1.75
C PHE A 174 14.74 -6.86 2.06
N LEU A 175 14.97 -5.95 3.01
CA LEU A 175 13.95 -4.96 3.41
C LEU A 175 13.83 -3.83 2.38
N ASP A 176 14.90 -3.47 1.69
CA ASP A 176 14.90 -2.46 0.62
C ASP A 176 13.99 -2.86 -0.54
N GLN A 177 13.70 -4.16 -0.73
CA GLN A 177 12.70 -4.63 -1.70
C GLN A 177 11.33 -4.01 -1.46
N THR A 178 10.94 -3.75 -0.20
CA THR A 178 9.65 -3.12 0.13
C THR A 178 9.56 -1.67 -0.36
N ASN A 179 10.70 -1.04 -0.67
CA ASN A 179 10.80 0.31 -1.19
C ASN A 179 10.89 0.37 -2.72
N ALA A 180 10.85 -0.78 -3.41
CA ALA A 180 10.91 -0.84 -4.87
C ALA A 180 9.83 0.03 -5.56
N GLU A 181 10.15 0.47 -6.77
CA GLU A 181 9.27 1.29 -7.62
C GLU A 181 7.91 0.62 -7.86
N ASP A 182 7.89 -0.71 -8.01
CA ASP A 182 6.67 -1.49 -8.23
C ASP A 182 5.63 -1.34 -7.11
N TYR A 183 6.07 -0.95 -5.91
CA TYR A 183 5.19 -0.71 -4.76
C TYR A 183 4.84 0.76 -4.59
N LYS A 184 5.39 1.70 -5.36
CA LYS A 184 4.96 3.09 -5.30
C LYS A 184 3.56 3.24 -5.89
N LEU A 185 2.73 4.05 -5.23
CA LEU A 185 1.46 4.45 -5.81
C LEU A 185 1.73 5.28 -7.07
N ARG A 186 0.94 5.05 -8.12
CA ARG A 186 1.02 5.87 -9.33
C ARG A 186 0.58 7.31 -9.01
N PRO A 187 1.20 8.33 -9.63
CA PRO A 187 0.77 9.72 -9.46
C PRO A 187 -0.72 9.89 -9.80
N TYR A 188 -1.42 10.74 -9.03
CA TYR A 188 -2.84 11.00 -9.25
C TYR A 188 -3.15 11.40 -10.70
N ALA A 189 -2.32 12.24 -11.32
CA ALA A 189 -2.49 12.71 -12.70
C ALA A 189 -2.43 11.59 -13.76
N GLU A 190 -1.80 10.45 -13.45
CA GLU A 190 -1.76 9.28 -14.34
C GLU A 190 -2.99 8.40 -14.16
N ILE A 191 -3.51 8.28 -12.95
CA ILE A 191 -4.67 7.43 -12.65
C ILE A 191 -5.99 8.15 -12.94
N ALA A 192 -6.02 9.48 -12.84
CA ALA A 192 -7.21 10.31 -12.96
C ALA A 192 -7.60 10.69 -14.41
N GLN A 193 -6.92 10.08 -15.38
CA GLN A 193 -7.18 10.25 -16.81
C GLN A 193 -8.54 9.66 -17.19
#